data_AF-A0A7Y1Y3M7-F1
#
_entry.id   AF-A0A7Y1Y3M7-F1
#
_cell.length_a   1.000
_cell.length_b   1.000
_cell.length_c   1.000
_cell.angle_alpha   90.00
_cell.angle_beta   90.00
_cell.angle_gamma   90.00
#
_symmetry.space_group_name_H-M   'P 1'
#
loop_
_entity.id
_entity.type
_entity.pdbx_description
1 polymer ?
#
loop_
_entity_poly.entity_id
_entity_poly.type
_entity_poly.pdbx_seq_one_letter_code
_entity_poly.pdbx_strand_id
1 'polypeptide(L)' 'HQGNIKIALKYDPLTRESAFRKLSRASRPGLRKYTSSGDSPRVLNGLGVSVISTSKGVMTDKEARKLNVGGEVLCYVY' A
#
# COMPACT_ATOMS: atom_id res chain seq x y z
N HIS A 1 8.30 -26.46 2.74
CA HIS A 1 6.89 -26.42 2.26
C HIS A 1 6.39 -24.98 2.37
N GLN A 2 5.88 -24.40 1.28
CA GLN A 2 5.32 -23.05 1.29
C GLN A 2 3.85 -23.15 1.72
N GLY A 3 3.45 -22.37 2.72
CA GLY A 3 2.08 -22.41 3.27
C GLY A 3 1.04 -21.76 2.36
N ASN A 4 -0.24 -22.03 2.61
CA ASN A 4 -1.36 -21.40 1.90
C ASN A 4 -1.85 -20.16 2.66
N ILE A 5 -2.12 -19.07 1.94
CA ILE A 5 -2.75 -17.86 2.48
C ILE A 5 -4.19 -17.81 1.98
N LYS A 6 -5.17 -17.97 2.88
CA LYS A 6 -6.59 -17.83 2.58
C LYS A 6 -7.03 -16.39 2.90
N ILE A 7 -7.63 -15.70 1.93
CA ILE A 7 -8.09 -14.31 2.08
C ILE A 7 -9.59 -14.28 1.80
N ALA A 8 -10.38 -13.75 2.75
CA ALA A 8 -11.78 -13.44 2.53
C ALA A 8 -11.92 -11.99 2.06
N LEU A 9 -12.61 -11.79 0.94
CA LEU A 9 -12.85 -10.45 0.40
C LEU A 9 -14.01 -9.79 1.14
N LYS A 10 -13.89 -8.48 1.38
CA LYS A 10 -14.93 -7.69 2.05
C LYS A 10 -15.82 -6.99 1.03
N TYR A 11 -17.12 -7.11 1.23
CA TYR A 11 -18.16 -6.45 0.45
C TYR A 11 -19.14 -5.73 1.37
N ASP A 12 -19.81 -4.71 0.84
CA ASP A 12 -20.94 -4.08 1.49
C ASP A 12 -22.12 -5.07 1.60
N PRO A 13 -22.78 -5.20 2.77
CA PRO A 13 -23.84 -6.20 2.97
C PRO A 13 -25.12 -5.89 2.20
N LEU A 14 -25.38 -4.63 1.85
CA LEU A 14 -26.60 -4.19 1.19
C LEU A 14 -26.38 -4.05 -0.32
N THR A 15 -25.34 -3.33 -0.74
CA THR A 15 -25.07 -3.05 -2.15
C THR A 15 -24.24 -4.13 -2.83
N ARG A 16 -23.58 -5.00 -2.05
CA ARG A 16 -22.61 -6.01 -2.52
C ARG A 16 -21.39 -5.41 -3.24
N GLU A 17 -21.15 -4.11 -3.07
CA GLU A 17 -19.97 -3.46 -3.64
C GLU A 17 -18.69 -3.87 -2.91
N SER A 18 -17.59 -3.98 -3.65
CA SER A 18 -16.28 -4.31 -3.09
C SER A 18 -15.73 -3.19 -2.20
N ALA A 19 -15.14 -3.55 -1.05
CA ALA A 19 -14.49 -2.60 -0.16
C ALA A 19 -13.23 -1.94 -0.76
N PHE A 20 -12.66 -2.52 -1.81
CA PHE A 20 -11.54 -1.96 -2.57
C PHE A 20 -11.92 -1.86 -4.06
N ARG A 21 -11.55 -0.75 -4.69
CA ARG A 21 -11.86 -0.47 -6.11
C ARG A 21 -10.69 -0.81 -7.03
N LYS A 22 -9.45 -0.58 -6.59
CA LYS A 22 -8.25 -0.79 -7.38
C LYS A 22 -7.04 -1.14 -6.52
N LEU A 23 -6.30 -2.14 -7.00
CA LEU A 23 -4.96 -2.49 -6.52
C LEU A 23 -3.98 -2.26 -7.67
N SER A 24 -2.93 -1.47 -7.44
CA SER A 24 -1.90 -1.19 -8.46
C SER A 24 -0.49 -1.36 -7.90
N ARG A 25 0.35 -2.13 -8.59
CA ARG A 25 1.78 -2.27 -8.24
C ARG A 25 2.56 -1.06 -8.74
N ALA A 26 3.22 -0.36 -7.81
CA ALA A 26 4.00 0.84 -8.06
C ALA A 26 5.44 0.49 -8.46
N SER A 27 6.20 -0.13 -7.56
CA SER A 27 7.54 -0.63 -7.86
C SER A 27 7.48 -1.98 -8.60
N ARG A 28 8.21 -2.10 -9.72
CA ARG A 28 8.29 -3.33 -10.52
C ARG A 28 9.75 -3.74 -10.66
N PRO A 29 10.07 -5.03 -10.89
CA PRO A 29 11.46 -5.48 -11.00
C PRO A 29 12.31 -4.68 -12.00
N GLY A 30 11.72 -4.26 -13.14
CA GLY A 30 12.40 -3.43 -14.15
C GLY A 30 12.39 -1.92 -13.90
N LEU A 31 11.65 -1.42 -12.89
CA LEU A 31 11.68 -0.03 -12.48
C LEU A 31 11.28 0.09 -11.01
N ARG A 32 12.30 0.22 -10.15
CA ARG A 32 12.10 0.37 -8.71
C ARG A 32 11.65 1.80 -8.38
N LYS A 33 10.66 1.92 -7.51
CA LYS A 33 10.11 3.21 -7.06
C LYS A 33 10.42 3.39 -5.59
N TYR A 34 11.28 4.35 -5.27
CA TYR A 34 11.63 4.73 -3.92
C TYR A 34 11.10 6.13 -3.60
N THR A 35 10.83 6.39 -2.33
CA THR A 35 10.40 7.70 -1.85
C THR A 35 11.09 8.06 -0.53
N SER A 36 11.29 9.36 -0.33
CA SER A 36 11.71 9.92 0.95
C SER A 36 10.51 9.97 1.91
N SER A 37 10.76 10.19 3.19
CA SER A 37 9.69 10.37 4.19
C SER A 37 8.79 11.58 3.90
N GLY A 38 9.36 12.65 3.33
CA GLY A 38 8.67 13.88 2.97
C GLY A 38 7.85 13.75 1.69
N ASP A 39 8.39 13.04 0.69
CA ASP A 39 7.84 12.98 -0.67
C ASP A 39 6.95 11.75 -0.91
N SER A 40 6.55 11.06 0.16
CA SER A 40 5.73 9.86 0.05
C SER A 40 4.41 10.17 -0.67
N PRO A 41 4.08 9.44 -1.76
CA PRO A 41 2.92 9.71 -2.59
C PRO A 41 1.62 9.56 -1.80
N ARG A 42 0.71 10.53 -1.97
CA ARG A 42 -0.64 10.47 -1.38
C ARG A 42 -1.61 9.86 -2.38
N VAL A 43 -2.19 8.71 -2.03
CA VAL A 43 -3.22 8.06 -2.86
C VAL A 43 -4.57 8.70 -2.59
N LEU A 44 -5.26 9.15 -3.64
CA LEU A 44 -6.56 9.84 -3.54
C LEU A 44 -6.60 10.91 -2.43
N ASN A 45 -5.61 11.80 -2.38
CA ASN A 45 -5.50 12.85 -1.36
C ASN A 45 -5.55 12.34 0.10
N GLY A 46 -5.14 11.08 0.35
CA GLY A 46 -5.10 10.46 1.68
C GLY A 46 -6.29 9.55 2.01
N LEU A 47 -7.23 9.38 1.08
CA LEU A 47 -8.32 8.41 1.18
C LEU A 47 -7.89 6.98 0.83
N GLY A 48 -6.86 6.83 0.00
CA GLY A 48 -6.24 5.54 -0.28
C GLY A 48 -5.04 5.25 0.63
N VAL A 49 -4.46 4.07 0.45
CA VAL A 49 -3.26 3.62 1.16
C VAL A 49 -2.14 3.34 0.16
N SER A 50 -0.94 3.83 0.47
CA SER A 50 0.28 3.35 -0.18
C SER A 50 1.06 2.46 0.79
N VAL A 51 1.46 1.28 0.32
CA VAL A 51 2.24 0.32 1.09
C VAL A 51 3.72 0.52 0.77
N ILE A 52 4.52 0.76 1.81
CA ILE A 52 5.94 1.11 1.69
C ILE A 52 6.78 0.09 2.46
N SER A 53 7.77 -0.48 1.78
CA SER A 53 8.83 -1.27 2.42
C SER A 53 9.92 -0.32 2.91
N THR A 54 10.07 -0.20 4.22
CA THR A 54 11.07 0.66 4.86
C THR A 54 12.15 -0.16 5.55
N SER A 55 13.20 0.48 6.06
CA SER A 55 14.21 -0.18 6.91
C SER A 55 13.67 -0.67 8.26
N LYS A 56 12.46 -0.25 8.65
CA LYS A 56 11.76 -0.66 9.88
C LYS A 56 10.62 -1.65 9.62
N GLY A 57 10.54 -2.20 8.41
CA GLY A 57 9.48 -3.12 7.99
C GLY A 57 8.50 -2.50 6.98
N VAL A 58 7.47 -3.27 6.64
CA VAL A 58 6.41 -2.86 5.69
C VAL A 58 5.31 -2.14 6.46
N MET A 59 4.95 -0.94 6.01
CA MET A 59 3.97 -0.08 6.68
C MET A 59 3.22 0.82 5.69
N THR A 60 2.24 1.56 6.18
CA THR A 60 1.50 2.55 5.39
C THR A 60 2.31 3.84 5.19
N ASP A 61 1.97 4.63 4.16
CA ASP A 61 2.57 5.96 3.94
C ASP A 61 2.39 6.91 5.13
N LYS A 62 1.25 6.82 5.82
CA LYS A 62 0.96 7.63 7.01
C LYS A 62 1.90 7.28 8.16
N GLU A 63 2.13 6.00 8.41
CA GLU A 63 3.06 5.53 9.43
C GLU A 63 4.51 5.86 9.08
N ALA A 64 4.92 5.63 7.83
CA ALA A 64 6.26 5.94 7.34
C ALA A 64 6.58 7.43 7.51
N ARG A 65 5.63 8.32 7.19
CA ARG A 65 5.76 9.77 7.40
C ARG A 65 5.85 10.12 8.89
N LYS A 66 5.02 9.51 9.75
CA LYS A 66 5.07 9.73 11.20
C LYS A 66 6.42 9.33 11.81
N LEU A 67 7.01 8.24 11.31
CA LEU A 67 8.31 7.73 11.75
C LEU A 67 9.49 8.39 11.04
N ASN A 68 9.23 9.33 10.13
CA ASN A 68 10.21 10.01 9.29
C ASN A 68 11.16 9.03 8.56
N VAL A 69 10.62 7.97 7.97
CA VAL A 69 11.36 6.98 7.19
C VAL A 69 10.84 6.89 5.76
N GLY A 70 11.77 6.82 4.80
CA GLY A 70 11.47 6.53 3.40
C GLY A 70 11.49 5.03 3.10
N GLY A 71 11.37 4.66 1.82
CA GLY A 71 11.41 3.27 1.40
C GLY A 71 10.99 3.01 -0.03
N GLU A 72 10.84 1.73 -0.38
CA GLU A 72 10.30 1.28 -1.67
C GLU A 72 8.77 1.32 -1.64
N VAL A 73 8.16 1.98 -2.62
CA VAL A 73 6.71 2.04 -2.77
C VAL A 73 6.23 0.79 -3.51
N LEU A 74 5.61 -0.14 -2.78
CA LEU A 74 5.23 -1.44 -3.33
C LEU A 74 3.96 -1.36 -4.17
N CYS A 75 2.88 -0.83 -3.59
CA CYS A 75 1.58 -0.76 -4.24
C CYS A 75 0.70 0.37 -3.67
N TYR A 76 -0.38 0.64 -4.42
CA TYR A 76 -1.46 1.54 -4.05
C TYR A 76 -2.77 0.76 -3.99
N VAL A 77 -3.58 1.04 -2.97
CA VAL A 77 -4.91 0.45 -2.75
C VAL A 77 -5.91 1.55 -2.47
N TYR A 78 -7.06 1.53 -3.15
CA TYR A 78 -8.19 2.43 -2.93
C TYR A 78 -9.47 1.90 -3.57
#